data_AF-A0A0G0NIX8-F1
#
_entry.id   AF-A0A0G0NIX8-F1
#
_cell.length_a   1.000
_cell.length_b   1.000
_cell.length_c   1.000
_cell.angle_alpha   90.00
_cell.angle_beta   90.00
_cell.angle_gamma   90.00
#
_symmetry.space_group_name_H-M   'P 1'
#
loop_
_entity.id
_entity.type
_entity.pdbx_description
1 polymer ?
#
loop_
_entity_poly.entity_id
_entity_poly.type
_entity_poly.pdbx_seq_one_letter_code
_entity_poly.pdbx_strand_id
1 'polypeptide(L)'
;MFDLAIKYCFHLNKDNTKNLELFFLLFSLEKYVNGAIIEMGRLEKIRKNITKRLLTLREDTSRLRGKDFQLTYLACDTHFYFICIDKCYKLIFQLSLELDDKEIKKLKIRLNKVFDIATVRNHLEHIEDRCRGYLNLKDKKKNIKNHISDFGNFLGDNFSFNNKTYPSGKNSLRELKNIYLDLIKILDIRAQKDPRFVERIEMEKRNRLITKVLKKMWPIKN
;
A
#
# COMPACT_ATOMS: atom_id res chain seq x y z
N MET A 1 7.12 -2.44 9.38
CA MET A 1 7.23 -1.52 8.23
C MET A 1 8.52 -1.83 7.50
N PHE A 2 8.63 -1.44 6.24
CA PHE A 2 9.86 -1.59 5.46
C PHE A 2 10.77 -0.37 5.61
N ASP A 3 12.07 -0.62 5.52
CA ASP A 3 13.15 0.37 5.48
C ASP A 3 14.32 -0.24 4.68
N LEU A 4 14.07 -0.43 3.39
CA LEU A 4 14.94 -1.17 2.46
C LEU A 4 15.42 -0.29 1.33
N ALA A 5 14.64 0.72 0.92
CA ALA A 5 14.96 1.58 -0.22
C ALA A 5 16.33 2.27 -0.09
N ILE A 6 16.69 2.70 1.14
CA ILE A 6 17.94 3.42 1.43
C ILE A 6 19.21 2.62 1.09
N LYS A 7 19.11 1.29 1.05
CA LYS A 7 20.23 0.42 0.68
C LYS A 7 20.67 0.61 -0.77
N TYR A 8 19.74 0.98 -1.64
CA TYR A 8 19.95 1.04 -3.09
C TYR A 8 20.31 2.43 -3.60
N CYS A 9 20.47 3.41 -2.70
CA CYS A 9 20.87 4.76 -3.07
C CYS A 9 22.22 4.72 -3.81
N PHE A 10 22.25 5.23 -5.06
CA PHE A 10 23.42 5.27 -5.94
C PHE A 10 23.95 3.94 -6.52
N HIS A 11 23.16 2.85 -6.45
CA HIS A 11 23.64 1.52 -6.84
C HIS A 11 22.79 0.81 -7.92
N LEU A 12 21.84 1.50 -8.55
CA LEU A 12 20.91 0.90 -9.53
C LEU A 12 21.24 1.25 -10.99
N ASN A 13 22.07 2.28 -11.20
CA ASN A 13 22.53 2.76 -12.49
C ASN A 13 24.01 3.19 -12.41
N LYS A 14 24.67 3.40 -13.56
CA LYS A 14 26.01 4.00 -13.62
C LYS A 14 25.96 5.53 -13.58
N ASP A 15 24.87 6.11 -14.07
CA ASP A 15 24.62 7.55 -14.02
C ASP A 15 24.11 7.96 -12.62
N ASN A 16 24.81 8.90 -11.98
CA ASN A 16 24.49 9.40 -10.64
C ASN A 16 23.15 10.16 -10.59
N THR A 17 22.80 10.91 -11.63
CA THR A 17 21.53 11.65 -11.69
C THR A 17 20.38 10.65 -11.78
N LYS A 18 20.49 9.68 -12.69
CA LYS A 18 19.50 8.61 -12.85
C LYS A 18 19.37 7.74 -11.60
N ASN A 19 20.48 7.48 -10.90
CA ASN A 19 20.46 6.80 -9.61
C ASN A 19 19.63 7.52 -8.55
N LEU A 20 19.75 8.84 -8.49
CA LEU A 20 19.02 9.65 -7.52
C LEU A 20 17.52 9.62 -7.81
N GLU A 21 17.13 9.72 -9.08
CA GLU A 21 15.74 9.57 -9.52
C GLU A 21 15.17 8.18 -9.16
N LEU A 22 15.92 7.12 -9.46
CA LEU A 22 15.55 5.75 -9.11
C LEU A 22 15.40 5.57 -7.60
N PHE A 23 16.28 6.18 -6.80
CA PHE A 23 16.18 6.20 -5.36
C PHE A 23 14.89 6.89 -4.90
N PHE A 24 14.57 8.07 -5.44
CA PHE A 24 13.34 8.78 -5.07
C PHE A 24 12.07 8.01 -5.45
N LEU A 25 12.06 7.34 -6.60
CA LEU A 25 10.96 6.47 -7.01
C LEU A 25 10.79 5.31 -6.03
N LEU A 26 11.87 4.61 -5.68
CA LEU A 26 11.85 3.48 -4.76
C LEU A 26 11.48 3.90 -3.32
N PHE A 27 12.05 5.00 -2.84
CA PHE A 27 11.76 5.54 -1.50
C PHE A 27 10.31 6.00 -1.38
N SER A 28 9.79 6.64 -2.43
CA SER A 28 8.36 7.00 -2.49
C SER A 28 7.46 5.76 -2.52
N LEU A 29 7.86 4.72 -3.26
CA LEU A 29 7.13 3.45 -3.29
C LEU A 29 7.08 2.81 -1.90
N GLU A 30 8.21 2.75 -1.20
CA GLU A 30 8.29 2.22 0.17
C GLU A 30 7.37 2.99 1.13
N LYS A 31 7.32 4.33 1.02
CA LYS A 31 6.40 5.17 1.79
C LYS A 31 4.94 4.79 1.55
N TYR A 32 4.52 4.58 0.30
CA TYR A 32 3.14 4.20 0.00
C TYR A 32 2.82 2.76 0.41
N VAL A 33 3.76 1.82 0.32
CA VAL A 33 3.59 0.47 0.86
C VAL A 33 3.42 0.52 2.38
N ASN A 34 4.25 1.31 3.08
CA ASN A 34 4.12 1.52 4.52
C ASN A 34 2.81 2.24 4.89
N GLY A 35 2.38 3.21 4.10
CA GLY A 35 1.07 3.87 4.24
C GLY A 35 -0.07 2.85 4.17
N ALA A 36 -0.06 1.96 3.17
CA ALA A 36 -1.05 0.88 3.07
C ALA A 36 -1.05 -0.05 4.28
N ILE A 37 0.13 -0.36 4.85
CA ILE A 37 0.24 -1.15 6.10
C ILE A 37 -0.42 -0.41 7.28
N ILE A 38 -0.14 0.89 7.43
CA ILE A 38 -0.69 1.72 8.51
C ILE A 38 -2.22 1.80 8.41
N GLU A 39 -2.74 2.11 7.22
CA GLU A 39 -4.19 2.22 7.02
C GLU A 39 -4.90 0.90 7.26
N MET A 40 -4.33 -0.23 6.81
CA MET A 40 -4.92 -1.53 7.11
C MET A 40 -4.99 -1.80 8.63
N GLY A 41 -3.96 -1.40 9.38
CA GLY A 41 -3.98 -1.48 10.84
C GLY A 41 -5.09 -0.63 11.47
N ARG A 42 -5.32 0.58 10.95
CA ARG A 42 -6.42 1.45 11.39
C ARG A 42 -7.79 0.89 11.04
N LEU A 43 -7.96 0.40 9.81
CA LEU A 43 -9.18 -0.27 9.33
C LEU A 43 -9.54 -1.45 10.23
N GLU A 44 -8.58 -2.31 10.55
CA GLU A 44 -8.80 -3.44 11.46
C GLU A 44 -9.24 -2.99 12.86
N LYS A 45 -8.62 -1.93 13.40
CA LYS A 45 -8.97 -1.37 14.70
C LYS A 45 -10.39 -0.80 14.69
N ILE A 46 -10.75 -0.04 13.67
CA ILE A 46 -12.07 0.57 13.53
C ILE A 46 -13.14 -0.53 13.35
N ARG A 47 -12.90 -1.52 12.48
CA ARG A 47 -13.81 -2.67 12.29
C ARG A 47 -14.07 -3.40 13.61
N LYS A 48 -13.02 -3.69 14.39
CA LYS A 48 -13.16 -4.32 15.72
C LYS A 48 -14.00 -3.47 16.69
N ASN A 49 -13.78 -2.15 16.69
CA ASN A 49 -14.53 -1.24 17.54
C ASN A 49 -16.01 -1.19 17.15
N ILE A 50 -16.32 -1.14 15.85
CA ILE A 50 -17.69 -1.19 15.32
C ILE A 50 -18.36 -2.50 15.76
N THR A 51 -17.70 -3.65 15.56
CA THR A 51 -18.26 -4.96 15.97
C THR A 51 -18.53 -5.02 17.46
N LYS A 52 -17.57 -4.60 18.31
CA LYS A 52 -17.75 -4.59 19.77
C LYS A 52 -18.92 -3.71 20.20
N ARG A 53 -19.08 -2.56 19.53
CA ARG A 53 -20.20 -1.63 19.78
C ARG A 53 -21.54 -2.24 19.37
N LEU A 54 -21.62 -2.86 18.18
CA LEU A 54 -22.83 -3.52 17.72
C LEU A 54 -23.28 -4.65 18.67
N LEU A 55 -22.33 -5.40 19.24
CA LEU A 55 -22.63 -6.41 20.27
C LEU A 55 -23.20 -5.78 21.54
N THR A 56 -22.59 -4.71 22.04
CA THR A 56 -23.08 -4.02 23.25
C THR A 56 -24.43 -3.33 23.01
N LEU A 57 -24.72 -2.85 21.81
CA LEU A 57 -26.02 -2.27 21.45
C LEU A 57 -27.15 -3.30 21.37
N ARG A 58 -26.83 -4.56 21.04
CA ARG A 58 -27.82 -5.65 21.13
C ARG A 58 -28.23 -5.94 22.58
N GLU A 59 -27.33 -5.67 23.53
CA GLU A 59 -27.54 -5.94 24.95
C GLU A 59 -28.17 -4.74 25.69
N ASP A 60 -27.85 -3.50 25.29
CA ASP A 60 -28.35 -2.29 25.94
C ASP A 60 -28.43 -1.11 24.94
N THR A 61 -29.65 -0.82 24.49
CA THR A 61 -29.95 0.25 23.51
C THR A 61 -29.88 1.65 24.11
N SER A 62 -29.85 1.79 25.44
CA SER A 62 -29.87 3.09 26.13
C SER A 62 -28.54 3.86 26.05
N ARG A 63 -27.46 3.19 25.61
CA ARG A 63 -26.08 3.73 25.55
C ARG A 63 -25.76 4.53 24.27
N LEU A 64 -26.72 4.73 23.37
CA LEU A 64 -26.56 5.57 22.18
C LEU A 64 -26.66 7.07 22.52
N ARG A 65 -25.75 7.58 23.34
CA ARG A 65 -25.59 9.04 23.51
C ARG A 65 -24.22 9.47 22.97
N GLY A 66 -24.23 10.10 21.80
CA GLY A 66 -23.05 10.73 21.19
C GLY A 66 -22.92 10.48 19.68
N LYS A 67 -22.27 11.41 18.99
CA LYS A 67 -21.93 11.27 17.56
C LYS A 67 -20.89 10.16 17.38
N ASP A 68 -21.16 9.21 16.49
CA ASP A 68 -20.21 8.17 16.10
C ASP A 68 -19.58 8.51 14.75
N PHE A 69 -18.26 8.70 14.74
CA PHE A 69 -17.48 8.98 13.54
C PHE A 69 -16.74 7.74 13.02
N GLN A 70 -16.95 6.55 13.60
CA GLN A 70 -16.25 5.33 13.19
C GLN A 70 -16.46 5.00 11.70
N LEU A 71 -17.68 5.19 11.19
CA LEU A 71 -17.98 4.98 9.77
C LEU A 71 -17.26 6.00 8.87
N THR A 72 -17.11 7.24 9.34
CA THR A 72 -16.35 8.28 8.63
C THR A 72 -14.87 7.91 8.56
N TYR A 73 -14.26 7.51 9.69
CA TYR A 73 -12.86 7.07 9.70
C TYR A 73 -12.66 5.84 8.81
N LEU A 74 -13.58 4.87 8.86
CA LEU A 74 -13.53 3.68 8.03
C LEU A 74 -13.52 4.01 6.53
N ALA A 75 -14.34 4.97 6.10
CA ALA A 75 -14.38 5.44 4.73
C ALA A 75 -13.08 6.16 4.33
N CYS A 76 -12.58 7.08 5.16
CA CYS A 76 -11.35 7.82 4.91
C CYS A 76 -10.13 6.91 4.82
N ASP A 77 -9.96 5.98 5.77
CA ASP A 77 -8.83 5.06 5.80
C ASP A 77 -8.88 4.09 4.61
N THR A 78 -10.08 3.68 4.18
CA THR A 78 -10.24 2.83 2.99
C THR A 78 -9.90 3.58 1.71
N HIS A 79 -10.33 4.84 1.61
CA HIS A 79 -9.97 5.71 0.50
C HIS A 79 -8.46 5.90 0.40
N PHE A 80 -7.81 6.24 1.52
CA PHE A 80 -6.36 6.43 1.54
C PHE A 80 -5.58 5.14 1.27
N TYR A 81 -6.06 3.99 1.76
CA TYR A 81 -5.51 2.68 1.42
C TYR A 81 -5.48 2.46 -0.10
N PHE A 82 -6.58 2.73 -0.80
CA PHE A 82 -6.63 2.59 -2.26
C PHE A 82 -5.77 3.62 -3.00
N ILE A 83 -5.63 4.84 -2.46
CA ILE A 83 -4.64 5.81 -2.98
C ILE A 83 -3.23 5.22 -2.89
N CYS A 84 -2.84 4.62 -1.77
CA CYS A 84 -1.55 3.98 -1.63
C CYS A 84 -1.33 2.89 -2.69
N ILE A 85 -2.35 2.07 -2.98
CA ILE A 85 -2.26 1.04 -4.04
C ILE A 85 -2.04 1.66 -5.43
N ASP A 86 -2.81 2.69 -5.82
CA ASP A 86 -2.64 3.39 -7.10
C ASP A 86 -1.23 3.98 -7.24
N LYS A 87 -0.72 4.61 -6.17
CA LYS A 87 0.63 5.16 -6.16
C LYS A 87 1.69 4.08 -6.27
N CYS A 88 1.54 2.95 -5.57
CA CYS A 88 2.44 1.81 -5.71
C CYS A 88 2.49 1.31 -7.16
N TYR A 89 1.34 1.16 -7.80
CA TYR A 89 1.26 0.74 -9.20
C TYR A 89 1.98 1.69 -10.16
N LYS A 90 1.75 3.01 -10.01
CA LYS A 90 2.40 4.03 -10.83
C LYS A 90 3.91 4.03 -10.65
N LEU A 91 4.39 3.93 -9.41
CA LEU A 91 5.81 3.94 -9.10
C LEU A 91 6.53 2.66 -9.55
N ILE A 92 5.92 1.48 -9.40
CA ILE A 92 6.45 0.22 -9.95
C ILE A 92 6.53 0.31 -11.48
N PHE A 93 5.50 0.88 -12.12
CA PHE A 93 5.53 1.07 -13.56
C PHE A 93 6.65 2.01 -13.99
N GLN A 94 6.79 3.17 -13.33
CA GLN A 94 7.88 4.11 -13.65
C GLN A 94 9.25 3.47 -13.46
N LEU A 95 9.47 2.76 -12.35
CA LEU A 95 10.72 2.02 -12.12
C LEU A 95 10.99 1.00 -13.24
N SER A 96 9.96 0.29 -13.73
CA SER A 96 10.13 -0.65 -14.84
C SER A 96 10.57 0.03 -16.14
N LEU A 97 10.11 1.26 -16.40
CA LEU A 97 10.50 2.04 -17.57
C LEU A 97 11.93 2.55 -17.42
N GLU A 98 12.26 3.14 -16.26
CA GLU A 98 13.59 3.72 -16.03
C GLU A 98 14.71 2.68 -16.05
N LEU A 99 14.41 1.47 -15.55
CA LEU A 99 15.36 0.36 -15.48
C LEU A 99 15.33 -0.55 -16.72
N ASP A 100 14.37 -0.34 -17.62
CA ASP A 100 14.02 -1.22 -18.74
C ASP A 100 13.96 -2.71 -18.33
N ASP A 101 13.22 -2.99 -17.26
CA ASP A 101 13.22 -4.30 -16.60
C ASP A 101 11.89 -5.05 -16.78
N LYS A 102 11.96 -6.17 -17.52
CA LYS A 102 10.79 -7.02 -17.82
C LYS A 102 10.23 -7.71 -16.58
N GLU A 103 11.05 -8.04 -15.58
CA GLU A 103 10.58 -8.68 -14.35
C GLU A 103 9.82 -7.67 -13.47
N ILE A 104 10.33 -6.43 -13.37
CA ILE A 104 9.59 -5.34 -12.69
C ILE A 104 8.26 -5.07 -13.40
N LYS A 105 8.23 -5.10 -14.74
CA LYS A 105 7.00 -4.97 -15.51
C LYS A 105 5.98 -6.08 -15.21
N LYS A 106 6.43 -7.32 -14.96
CA LYS A 106 5.54 -8.43 -14.52
C LYS A 106 4.93 -8.16 -13.14
N LEU A 107 5.67 -7.54 -12.22
CA LEU A 107 5.16 -7.16 -10.90
C LEU A 107 3.98 -6.18 -10.99
N LYS A 108 4.06 -5.19 -11.90
CA LYS A 108 2.94 -4.29 -12.22
C LYS A 108 1.70 -5.08 -12.66
N ILE A 109 1.88 -6.01 -13.60
CA ILE A 109 0.77 -6.83 -14.12
C ILE A 109 0.13 -7.64 -13.00
N ARG A 110 0.94 -8.25 -12.12
CA ARG A 110 0.46 -8.97 -10.95
C ARG A 110 -0.34 -8.06 -10.01
N LEU A 111 0.15 -6.86 -9.73
CA LEU A 111 -0.56 -5.90 -8.86
C LEU A 111 -1.94 -5.53 -9.44
N ASN A 112 -2.02 -5.30 -10.75
CA ASN A 112 -3.28 -4.98 -11.43
C ASN A 112 -4.26 -6.17 -11.56
N LYS A 113 -3.77 -7.40 -11.41
CA LYS A 113 -4.64 -8.59 -11.31
C LYS A 113 -5.26 -8.71 -9.92
N VAL A 114 -4.52 -8.33 -8.89
CA VAL A 114 -5.01 -8.34 -7.49
C VAL A 114 -5.99 -7.19 -7.28
N PHE A 115 -5.67 -6.00 -7.77
CA PHE A 115 -6.48 -4.80 -7.62
C PHE A 115 -6.94 -4.32 -8.99
N ASP A 116 -8.25 -4.15 -9.17
CA ASP A 116 -8.79 -3.41 -10.32
C ASP A 116 -8.58 -1.89 -10.12
N ILE A 117 -7.32 -1.47 -10.25
CA ILE A 117 -6.86 -0.12 -9.90
C ILE A 117 -7.59 0.94 -10.72
N ALA A 118 -7.81 0.67 -12.02
CA ALA A 118 -8.50 1.61 -12.90
C ALA A 118 -9.94 1.87 -12.43
N THR A 119 -10.67 0.80 -12.10
CA THR A 119 -12.04 0.92 -11.62
C THR A 119 -12.10 1.57 -10.25
N VAL A 120 -11.26 1.13 -9.29
CA VAL A 120 -11.19 1.74 -7.94
C VAL A 120 -10.92 3.23 -8.05
N ARG A 121 -9.89 3.63 -8.81
CA ARG A 121 -9.53 5.04 -8.98
C ARG A 121 -10.70 5.86 -9.56
N ASN A 122 -11.37 5.33 -10.58
CA ASN A 122 -12.53 5.98 -11.19
C ASN A 122 -13.70 6.15 -10.20
N HIS A 123 -13.92 5.21 -9.27
CA HIS A 123 -14.91 5.40 -8.21
C HIS A 123 -14.49 6.46 -7.20
N LEU A 124 -13.20 6.50 -6.82
CA LEU A 124 -12.68 7.44 -5.84
C LEU A 124 -12.58 8.88 -6.37
N GLU A 125 -12.16 9.06 -7.63
CA GLU A 125 -12.01 10.39 -8.27
C GLU A 125 -13.36 11.04 -8.59
N HIS A 126 -14.43 10.25 -8.73
CA HIS A 126 -15.75 10.73 -9.15
C HIS A 126 -16.83 10.42 -8.11
N ILE A 127 -16.48 10.45 -6.82
CA ILE A 127 -17.39 10.06 -5.74
C ILE A 127 -18.69 10.88 -5.72
N GLU A 128 -18.61 12.17 -6.05
CA GLU A 128 -19.77 13.07 -6.20
C GLU A 128 -20.75 12.62 -7.30
N ASP A 129 -20.23 12.14 -8.42
CA ASP A 129 -21.03 11.62 -9.53
C ASP A 129 -21.63 10.27 -9.16
N ARG A 130 -20.87 9.44 -8.43
CA ARG A 130 -21.34 8.17 -7.88
C ARG A 130 -22.50 8.38 -6.91
N CYS A 131 -22.44 9.37 -6.02
CA CYS A 131 -23.55 9.74 -5.12
C CYS A 131 -24.83 10.12 -5.88
N ARG A 132 -24.68 10.65 -7.11
CA ARG A 132 -25.80 11.09 -7.96
C ARG A 132 -26.34 10.00 -8.88
N GLY A 133 -25.80 8.78 -8.81
CA GLY A 133 -26.22 7.63 -9.62
C GLY A 133 -25.52 7.51 -10.98
N TYR A 134 -24.50 8.32 -11.27
CA TYR A 134 -23.68 8.16 -12.48
C TYR A 134 -22.55 7.18 -12.18
N LEU A 135 -22.70 5.91 -12.53
CA LEU A 135 -21.77 4.85 -12.10
C LEU A 135 -20.46 4.84 -12.89
N ASN A 136 -20.41 5.50 -14.04
CA ASN A 136 -19.22 5.71 -14.84
C ASN A 136 -19.32 7.02 -15.66
N LEU A 137 -18.23 7.42 -16.32
CA LEU A 137 -18.19 8.64 -17.12
C LEU A 137 -19.12 8.62 -18.35
N LYS A 138 -19.42 7.44 -18.91
CA LYS A 138 -20.35 7.31 -20.04
C LYS A 138 -21.77 7.60 -19.57
N ASP A 139 -22.16 7.10 -18.41
CA ASP A 139 -23.46 7.38 -17.79
C ASP A 139 -23.65 8.87 -17.57
N LYS A 140 -22.64 9.56 -17.01
CA LYS A 140 -22.65 11.02 -16.83
C LYS A 140 -22.84 11.75 -18.16
N LYS A 141 -22.06 11.40 -19.19
CA LYS A 141 -22.15 12.01 -20.52
C LYS A 141 -23.51 11.81 -21.19
N LYS A 142 -24.15 10.65 -20.95
CA LYS A 142 -25.48 10.33 -21.47
C LYS A 142 -26.62 10.75 -20.53
N ASN A 143 -26.31 11.37 -19.39
CA ASN A 143 -27.25 11.71 -18.33
C ASN A 143 -28.09 10.51 -17.84
N ILE A 144 -27.51 9.31 -17.82
CA ILE A 144 -28.16 8.08 -17.35
C ILE A 144 -27.90 7.94 -15.86
N LYS A 145 -28.95 8.02 -15.04
CA LYS A 145 -28.87 7.74 -13.60
C LYS A 145 -29.26 6.30 -13.35
N ASN A 146 -28.34 5.54 -12.78
CA ASN A 146 -28.57 4.16 -12.39
C ASN A 146 -28.88 4.08 -10.89
N HIS A 147 -29.63 3.05 -10.51
CA HIS A 147 -29.84 2.72 -9.11
C HIS A 147 -28.50 2.32 -8.46
N ILE A 148 -28.19 2.91 -7.31
CA ILE A 148 -27.00 2.58 -6.52
C ILE A 148 -27.37 1.43 -5.59
N SER A 149 -26.91 0.22 -5.89
CA SER A 149 -27.21 -0.95 -5.04
C SER A 149 -26.54 -0.87 -3.66
N ASP A 150 -25.31 -0.39 -3.60
CA ASP A 150 -24.58 -0.12 -2.37
C ASP A 150 -23.56 1.01 -2.56
N PHE A 151 -23.36 1.78 -1.49
CA PHE A 151 -22.45 2.92 -1.47
C PHE A 151 -21.43 2.75 -0.34
N GLY A 152 -20.38 1.98 -0.61
CA GLY A 152 -19.25 1.83 0.31
C GLY A 152 -19.54 0.97 1.52
N ASN A 153 -19.91 -0.28 1.27
CA ASN A 153 -20.10 -1.29 2.31
C ASN A 153 -18.83 -2.13 2.52
N PHE A 154 -18.82 -2.94 3.57
CA PHE A 154 -17.79 -3.97 3.77
C PHE A 154 -18.42 -5.35 3.73
N LEU A 155 -18.00 -6.16 2.76
CA LEU A 155 -18.38 -7.56 2.62
C LEU A 155 -17.19 -8.42 3.04
N GLY A 156 -17.23 -8.89 4.28
CA GLY A 156 -16.08 -9.51 4.93
C GLY A 156 -14.92 -8.51 5.04
N ASP A 157 -13.81 -8.83 4.40
CA ASP A 157 -12.60 -8.00 4.39
C ASP A 157 -12.54 -6.99 3.23
N ASN A 158 -13.50 -7.06 2.29
CA ASN A 158 -13.49 -6.29 1.05
C ASN A 158 -14.43 -5.09 1.13
N PHE A 159 -14.05 -4.02 0.46
CA PHE A 159 -14.88 -2.86 0.26
C PHE A 159 -15.80 -3.14 -0.92
N SER A 160 -17.09 -2.85 -0.80
CA SER A 160 -18.04 -3.01 -1.91
C SER A 160 -18.64 -1.68 -2.33
N PHE A 161 -18.77 -1.52 -3.64
CA PHE A 161 -19.42 -0.39 -4.27
C PHE A 161 -20.12 -0.85 -5.54
N ASN A 162 -21.40 -0.51 -5.66
CA ASN A 162 -22.30 -0.92 -6.73
C ASN A 162 -22.19 -2.43 -7.10
N ASN A 163 -22.37 -3.30 -6.11
CA ASN A 163 -22.26 -4.77 -6.15
C ASN A 163 -20.90 -5.32 -6.60
N LYS A 164 -19.89 -4.46 -6.73
CA LYS A 164 -18.51 -4.89 -7.00
C LYS A 164 -17.73 -4.87 -5.70
N THR A 165 -16.89 -5.89 -5.53
CA THR A 165 -16.00 -6.00 -4.36
C THR A 165 -14.57 -5.66 -4.75
N TYR A 166 -13.92 -4.91 -3.88
CA TYR A 166 -12.56 -4.43 -4.02
C TYR A 166 -11.73 -4.91 -2.84
N PRO A 167 -10.55 -5.50 -3.10
CA PRO A 167 -9.72 -6.07 -2.05
C PRO A 167 -9.23 -4.98 -1.09
N SER A 168 -9.67 -5.07 0.18
CA SER A 168 -9.28 -4.13 1.26
C SER A 168 -8.99 -4.86 2.58
N GLY A 169 -8.43 -6.07 2.46
CA GLY A 169 -8.19 -6.99 3.56
C GLY A 169 -6.73 -7.39 3.71
N LYS A 170 -6.46 -8.20 4.74
CA LYS A 170 -5.12 -8.74 5.04
C LYS A 170 -4.49 -9.46 3.85
N ASN A 171 -5.30 -10.20 3.09
CA ASN A 171 -4.83 -10.93 1.91
C ASN A 171 -4.29 -9.98 0.85
N SER A 172 -5.02 -8.91 0.57
CA SER A 172 -4.62 -7.91 -0.42
C SER A 172 -3.37 -7.13 0.00
N LEU A 173 -3.26 -6.79 1.30
CA LEU A 173 -2.04 -6.17 1.84
C LEU A 173 -0.84 -7.12 1.75
N ARG A 174 -1.05 -8.41 2.05
CA ARG A 174 0.00 -9.43 1.94
C ARG A 174 0.52 -9.54 0.50
N GLU A 175 -0.38 -9.52 -0.50
CA GLU A 175 0.04 -9.50 -1.90
C GLU A 175 0.84 -8.25 -2.25
N LEU A 176 0.42 -7.06 -1.81
CA LEU A 176 1.20 -5.84 -1.99
C LEU A 176 2.62 -5.95 -1.39
N LYS A 177 2.71 -6.46 -0.15
CA LYS A 177 3.99 -6.67 0.54
C LYS A 177 4.89 -7.65 -0.20
N ASN A 178 4.32 -8.75 -0.70
CA ASN A 178 5.05 -9.76 -1.47
C ASN A 178 5.58 -9.16 -2.77
N ILE A 179 4.76 -8.39 -3.49
CA ILE A 179 5.17 -7.67 -4.70
C ILE A 179 6.33 -6.72 -4.41
N TYR A 180 6.25 -5.96 -3.31
CA TYR A 180 7.34 -5.08 -2.90
C TYR A 180 8.62 -5.85 -2.56
N LEU A 181 8.52 -6.96 -1.82
CA LEU A 181 9.68 -7.79 -1.50
C LEU A 181 10.31 -8.42 -2.75
N ASP A 182 9.50 -8.86 -3.71
CA ASP A 182 9.98 -9.41 -4.98
C ASP A 182 10.68 -8.31 -5.82
N LEU A 183 10.17 -7.08 -5.80
CA LEU A 183 10.87 -5.93 -6.38
C LEU A 183 12.24 -5.73 -5.73
N ILE A 184 12.31 -5.73 -4.40
CA ILE A 184 13.58 -5.58 -3.68
C ILE A 184 14.58 -6.67 -4.07
N LYS A 185 14.13 -7.93 -4.22
CA LYS A 185 15.02 -9.02 -4.69
C LYS A 185 15.59 -8.74 -6.09
N ILE A 186 14.75 -8.26 -7.02
CA ILE A 186 15.21 -7.91 -8.38
C ILE A 186 16.25 -6.79 -8.32
N LEU A 187 15.99 -5.75 -7.53
CA LEU A 187 16.90 -4.63 -7.34
C LEU A 187 18.21 -5.06 -6.65
N ASP A 188 18.16 -6.01 -5.73
CA ASP A 188 19.34 -6.56 -5.07
C ASP A 188 20.28 -7.27 -6.05
N ILE A 189 19.73 -8.13 -6.91
CA ILE A 189 20.50 -8.80 -7.97
C ILE A 189 21.16 -7.78 -8.90
N ARG A 190 20.47 -6.66 -9.17
CA ARG A 190 21.01 -5.58 -10.01
C ARG A 190 22.11 -4.81 -9.30
N ALA A 191 21.89 -4.43 -8.05
CA ALA A 191 22.84 -3.66 -7.25
C ALA A 191 24.12 -4.45 -6.94
N GLN A 192 24.04 -5.78 -6.78
CA GLN A 192 25.20 -6.66 -6.61
C GLN A 192 26.19 -6.62 -7.80
N LYS A 193 25.79 -6.06 -8.95
CA LYS A 193 26.71 -5.83 -10.08
C LYS A 193 27.60 -4.60 -9.89
N ASP A 194 27.29 -3.71 -8.94
CA ASP A 194 28.16 -2.60 -8.53
C ASP A 194 29.11 -3.07 -7.43
N PRO A 195 30.43 -3.14 -7.65
CA PRO A 195 31.40 -3.57 -6.64
C PRO A 195 31.32 -2.75 -5.35
N ARG A 196 30.99 -1.45 -5.45
CA ARG A 196 30.87 -0.55 -4.28
C ARG A 196 29.69 -0.94 -3.40
N PHE A 197 28.61 -1.43 -4.00
CA PHE A 197 27.47 -1.95 -3.26
C PHE A 197 27.86 -3.22 -2.50
N VAL A 198 28.56 -4.16 -3.16
CA VAL A 198 29.03 -5.41 -2.53
C VAL A 198 29.94 -5.11 -1.34
N GLU A 199 30.94 -4.25 -1.53
CA GLU A 199 31.87 -3.84 -0.48
C GLU A 199 31.14 -3.21 0.71
N ARG A 200 30.19 -2.30 0.44
CA ARG A 200 29.36 -1.68 1.49
C ARG A 200 28.58 -2.73 2.28
N ILE A 201 27.94 -3.70 1.62
CA ILE A 201 27.15 -4.74 2.27
C ILE A 201 28.05 -5.65 3.13
N GLU A 202 29.24 -6.00 2.66
CA GLU A 202 30.23 -6.77 3.43
C GLU A 202 30.72 -6.00 4.65
N MET A 203 31.00 -4.71 4.50
CA MET A 203 31.40 -3.82 5.60
C MET A 203 30.28 -3.70 6.65
N GLU A 204 29.02 -3.49 6.23
CA GLU A 204 27.87 -3.45 7.14
C GLU A 204 27.70 -4.76 7.91
N LYS A 205 27.88 -5.92 7.25
CA LYS A 205 27.84 -7.24 7.90
C LYS A 205 28.96 -7.38 8.94
N ARG A 206 30.19 -7.02 8.59
CA ARG A 206 31.34 -7.06 9.50
C ARG A 206 31.11 -6.16 10.72
N ASN A 207 30.65 -4.93 10.50
CA ASN A 207 30.37 -3.98 11.58
C ASN A 207 29.28 -4.51 12.54
N ARG A 208 28.20 -5.12 12.02
CA ARG A 208 27.17 -5.74 12.86
C ARG A 208 27.71 -6.87 13.72
N LEU A 209 28.61 -7.71 13.19
CA LEU A 209 29.26 -8.76 13.95
C LEU A 209 30.13 -8.18 15.08
N ILE A 210 30.94 -7.17 14.76
CA ILE A 210 31.78 -6.47 15.75
C ILE A 210 30.89 -5.86 16.85
N THR A 211 29.84 -5.12 16.50
CA THR A 211 28.91 -4.53 17.49
C THR A 211 28.24 -5.60 18.36
N LYS A 212 27.88 -6.75 17.79
CA LYS A 212 27.28 -7.87 18.54
C LYS A 212 28.26 -8.47 19.54
N VAL A 213 29.53 -8.59 19.18
CA VAL A 213 30.60 -9.06 20.08
C VAL A 213 30.85 -8.03 21.19
N LEU A 214 30.99 -6.75 20.85
CA LEU A 214 31.20 -5.67 21.82
C LEU A 214 30.06 -5.59 22.85
N LYS A 215 28.79 -5.71 22.41
CA LYS A 215 27.63 -5.76 23.31
C LYS A 215 27.61 -6.97 24.25
N LYS A 216 28.22 -8.09 23.84
CA LYS A 216 28.37 -9.28 24.70
C LYS A 216 29.52 -9.13 25.69
N MET A 217 30.61 -8.48 25.29
CA MET A 217 31.80 -8.28 26.14
C MET A 217 31.62 -7.17 27.17
N TRP A 218 30.88 -6.12 26.81
CA TRP A 218 30.44 -5.07 27.73
C TRP A 218 28.91 -5.01 27.74
N PRO A 219 28.24 -5.91 28.49
CA PRO A 219 26.83 -5.73 28.78
C PRO A 219 26.72 -4.44 29.61
N ILE A 220 26.15 -3.39 29.02
CA ILE A 220 25.76 -2.20 29.75
C ILE A 220 24.75 -2.68 30.79
N LYS A 221 25.18 -2.71 32.06
CA LYS A 221 24.27 -2.90 33.19
C LYS A 221 23.44 -1.63 33.28
N ASN A 222 22.20 -1.69 32.79
CA ASN A 222 21.16 -0.75 33.17
C ASN A 222 20.61 -1.12 34.55
#